data_AF-A0A429X2F2-F1
#
_entry.id   AF-A0A429X2F2-F1
#
_cell.length_a   1.000
_cell.length_b   1.000
_cell.length_c   1.000
_cell.angle_alpha   90.00
_cell.angle_beta   90.00
_cell.angle_gamma   90.00
#
_symmetry.space_group_name_H-M   'P 1'
#
loop_
_entity.id
_entity.type
_entity.pdbx_description
1 polymer ?
#
loop_
_entity_poly.entity_id
_entity_poly.type
_entity_poly.pdbx_seq_one_letter_code
_entity_poly.pdbx_strand_id
1 'polypeptide(L)'
;MMLRLNERVRNIKKLGFKHIYTIFPCVFKRNLPSFIYDAEKSAREKGAQDYENPSVELVSIQKVGFVKYLVVWKVRGYRKQQI
;
A
#
# COMPACT_ATOMS: atom_id res chain seq x y z
N MET A 1 -25.06 -32.93 -13.66
CA MET A 1 -24.10 -31.94 -14.20
C MET A 1 -24.04 -30.74 -13.25
N MET A 2 -23.34 -30.86 -12.10
CA MET A 2 -23.42 -29.90 -10.98
C MET A 2 -22.04 -29.51 -10.40
N LEU A 3 -20.95 -29.83 -11.10
CA LEU A 3 -19.57 -29.64 -10.59
C LEU A 3 -18.90 -28.34 -11.07
N ARG A 4 -19.42 -27.68 -12.12
CA ARG A 4 -18.75 -26.49 -12.71
C ARG A 4 -19.11 -25.15 -12.07
N LEU A 5 -20.15 -25.07 -11.23
CA LEU A 5 -20.54 -23.82 -10.59
C LEU A 5 -19.69 -23.49 -9.36
N ASN A 6 -19.21 -24.52 -8.64
CA ASN A 6 -18.40 -24.32 -7.43
C ASN A 6 -16.96 -23.85 -7.69
N GLU A 7 -16.43 -24.00 -8.91
CA GLU A 7 -15.12 -23.44 -9.29
C GLU A 7 -15.21 -21.95 -9.63
N ARG A 8 -16.27 -21.52 -10.33
CA ARG A 8 -16.46 -20.10 -10.68
C ARG A 8 -16.68 -19.20 -9.45
N VAL A 9 -17.29 -19.72 -8.39
CA VAL A 9 -17.54 -18.96 -7.16
C VAL A 9 -16.30 -18.87 -6.24
N ARG A 10 -15.34 -19.81 -6.34
CA ARG A 10 -14.10 -19.77 -5.54
C ARG A 10 -13.11 -18.67 -5.94
N ASN A 11 -13.26 -18.07 -7.12
CA ASN A 11 -12.27 -17.17 -7.69
C ASN A 11 -12.74 -15.71 -7.79
N ILE A 12 -13.67 -15.28 -6.93
CA ILE A 12 -13.93 -13.85 -6.76
C ILE A 12 -12.72 -13.26 -6.02
N LYS A 13 -11.74 -12.74 -6.77
CA LYS A 13 -10.62 -11.97 -6.23
C LYS A 13 -11.21 -10.87 -5.35
N LYS A 14 -11.03 -10.97 -4.02
CA LYS A 14 -11.55 -9.98 -3.08
C LYS A 14 -10.72 -8.70 -3.22
N LEU A 15 -11.39 -7.61 -3.57
CA LEU A 15 -10.80 -6.28 -3.50
C LEU A 15 -10.51 -5.99 -2.02
N GLY A 16 -9.27 -5.63 -1.71
CA GLY A 16 -8.84 -5.31 -0.35
C GLY A 16 -8.09 -3.99 -0.31
N PHE A 17 -7.96 -3.44 0.89
CA PHE A 17 -7.10 -2.30 1.15
C PHE A 17 -6.26 -2.52 2.40
N LYS A 18 -5.13 -1.84 2.48
CA LYS A 18 -4.21 -1.84 3.62
C LYS A 18 -3.59 -0.46 3.75
N HIS A 19 -3.38 -0.02 4.99
CA HIS A 19 -2.63 1.20 5.27
C HIS A 19 -1.17 0.83 5.55
N ILE A 20 -0.26 1.55 4.91
CA ILE A 20 1.18 1.47 5.16
C ILE A 20 1.60 2.77 5.83
N TYR A 21 2.19 2.62 7.01
CA TYR A 21 2.67 3.72 7.83
C TYR A 21 4.18 3.77 7.71
N THR A 22 4.72 4.93 7.34
CA THR A 22 6.17 5.11 7.25
C THR A 22 6.57 6.37 8.00
N ILE A 23 7.48 6.21 8.96
CA ILE A 23 8.02 7.31 9.77
C ILE A 23 9.38 7.67 9.22
N PHE A 24 9.57 8.94 8.85
CA PHE A 24 10.82 9.44 8.30
C PHE A 24 11.46 10.50 9.21
N PRO A 25 12.78 10.40 9.48
CA PRO A 25 13.56 11.49 10.04
C PRO A 25 13.89 12.51 8.94
N CYS A 26 13.16 13.63 8.89
CA CYS A 26 13.42 14.74 7.99
C CYS A 26 14.13 15.86 8.77
N VAL A 27 15.47 15.80 8.78
CA VAL A 27 16.33 16.82 9.41
C VAL A 27 16.33 18.13 8.59
N PHE A 28 16.08 18.05 7.28
CA PHE A 28 16.05 19.19 6.37
C PHE A 28 14.83 19.16 5.44
N LYS A 29 13.97 20.21 5.49
CA LYS A 29 12.76 20.35 4.67
C LYS A 29 12.99 20.17 3.16
N ARG A 30 14.20 20.45 2.65
CA ARG A 30 14.55 20.34 1.21
C ARG A 30 14.50 18.90 0.68
N ASN A 31 14.61 17.89 1.56
CA ASN A 31 14.60 16.48 1.15
C ASN A 31 13.20 15.85 1.21
N LEU A 32 12.18 16.58 1.68
CA LEU A 32 10.83 16.05 1.86
C LEU A 32 10.24 15.44 0.57
N PRO A 33 10.38 16.06 -0.63
CA PRO A 33 9.88 15.47 -1.87
C PRO A 33 10.54 14.13 -2.21
N SER A 34 11.88 14.05 -2.09
CA SER A 34 12.63 12.81 -2.32
C SER A 34 12.23 11.71 -1.33
N PHE A 35 12.05 12.06 -0.05
CA PHE A 35 11.57 11.11 0.96
C PHE A 35 10.17 10.61 0.68
N ILE A 36 9.25 11.47 0.22
CA ILE A 36 7.90 11.06 -0.16
C ILE A 36 7.96 10.10 -1.34
N TYR A 37 8.82 10.36 -2.33
CA TYR A 37 9.01 9.48 -3.48
C TYR A 37 9.55 8.09 -3.08
N ASP A 38 10.56 8.05 -2.22
CA ASP A 38 11.11 6.79 -1.70
C ASP A 38 10.08 6.02 -0.85
N ALA A 39 9.25 6.76 -0.09
CA ALA A 39 8.16 6.20 0.68
C ALA A 39 7.08 5.57 -0.21
N GLU A 40 6.70 6.27 -1.27
CA GLU A 40 5.73 5.82 -2.26
C GLU A 40 6.23 4.55 -2.95
N LYS A 41 7.50 4.55 -3.39
CA LYS A 41 8.14 3.40 -4.02
C LYS A 41 8.11 2.18 -3.07
N SER A 42 8.50 2.37 -1.82
CA SER A 42 8.45 1.33 -0.79
C SER A 42 7.02 0.82 -0.54
N ALA A 43 6.02 1.70 -0.54
CA ALA A 43 4.62 1.32 -0.39
C ALA A 43 4.10 0.52 -1.60
N ARG A 44 4.53 0.87 -2.82
CA ARG A 44 4.20 0.15 -4.05
C ARG A 44 4.84 -1.23 -4.08
N GLU A 45 6.11 -1.35 -3.68
CA GLU A 45 6.82 -2.63 -3.60
C GLU A 45 6.16 -3.57 -2.58
N LYS A 46 5.85 -3.08 -1.38
CA LYS A 46 5.08 -3.85 -0.38
C LYS A 46 3.68 -4.20 -0.89
N GLY A 47 3.02 -3.27 -1.57
CA GLY A 47 1.72 -3.49 -2.19
C GLY A 47 1.74 -4.59 -3.26
N ALA A 48 2.80 -4.67 -4.06
CA ALA A 48 2.96 -5.66 -5.11
C ALA A 48 3.18 -7.09 -4.57
N GLN A 49 3.61 -7.23 -3.31
CA GLN A 49 3.69 -8.53 -2.63
C GLN A 49 2.30 -9.05 -2.24
N ASP A 50 1.45 -8.17 -1.70
CA ASP A 50 0.13 -8.52 -1.16
C ASP A 50 -1.00 -8.50 -2.23
N TYR A 51 -0.86 -7.67 -3.26
CA TYR A 51 -1.91 -7.39 -4.24
C TYR A 51 -1.44 -7.52 -5.69
N GLU A 52 -2.36 -7.93 -6.55
CA GLU A 52 -2.24 -7.85 -8.01
C GLU A 52 -2.73 -6.47 -8.48
N ASN A 53 -1.92 -5.80 -9.29
CA ASN A 53 -2.12 -4.41 -9.74
C ASN A 53 -2.42 -3.44 -8.57
N PRO A 54 -1.48 -3.27 -7.61
CA PRO A 54 -1.69 -2.37 -6.48
C PRO A 54 -1.76 -0.90 -6.92
N SER A 55 -2.81 -0.21 -6.50
CA SER A 55 -2.89 1.26 -6.53
C SER A 55 -2.48 1.81 -5.18
N VAL A 56 -1.60 2.82 -5.19
CA VAL A 56 -1.08 3.47 -3.98
C VAL A 56 -1.57 4.91 -3.96
N GLU A 57 -2.24 5.29 -2.87
CA GLU A 57 -2.80 6.63 -2.65
C GLU A 57 -2.15 7.25 -1.41
N LEU A 58 -1.68 8.50 -1.52
CA LEU A 58 -1.24 9.28 -0.35
C LEU A 58 -2.47 9.66 0.47
N VAL A 59 -2.48 9.33 1.76
CA VAL A 59 -3.59 9.66 2.66
C VAL A 59 -3.27 10.89 3.49
N SER A 60 -2.11 10.90 4.16
CA SER A 60 -1.76 12.00 5.05
C SER A 60 -0.26 12.09 5.29
N ILE A 61 0.22 13.31 5.50
CA ILE A 61 1.56 13.61 6.01
C ILE A 61 1.40 14.41 7.29
N GLN A 62 1.87 13.88 8.41
CA GLN A 62 1.75 14.52 9.72
C GLN A 62 3.13 14.70 10.34
N LYS A 63 3.40 15.88 10.90
CA LYS A 63 4.62 16.11 11.69
C LYS A 63 4.41 15.50 13.08
N VAL A 64 5.18 14.48 13.44
CA VAL A 64 5.07 13.74 14.72
C VAL A 64 6.25 13.99 15.66
N GLY A 65 7.14 14.92 15.31
CA GLY A 65 8.26 15.34 16.17
C GLY A 65 9.04 16.50 15.55
N PHE A 66 10.12 16.93 16.21
CA PHE A 66 10.91 18.08 15.77
C PHE A 66 11.42 17.93 14.32
N VAL A 67 11.89 16.72 13.99
CA VAL A 67 12.42 16.32 12.67
C VAL A 67 11.76 15.04 12.14
N LYS A 68 10.54 14.69 12.58
CA LYS A 68 9.89 13.42 12.18
C LYS A 68 8.55 13.66 11.50
N TYR A 69 8.34 12.98 10.39
CA TYR A 69 7.06 12.97 9.67
C TYR A 69 6.53 11.54 9.59
N LEU A 70 5.25 11.39 9.88
CA LEU A 70 4.47 10.19 9.63
C LEU A 70 3.76 10.36 8.29
N VAL A 71 4.07 9.48 7.34
CA VAL A 71 3.40 9.42 6.04
C VAL A 71 2.54 8.18 6.01
N VAL A 72 1.27 8.35 5.65
CA VAL A 72 0.30 7.27 5.56
C VAL A 72 -0.06 7.08 4.09
N TRP A 73 0.12 5.86 3.63
CA TRP A 73 -0.25 5.42 2.29
C TRP A 73 -1.37 4.39 2.37
N LYS A 74 -2.33 4.48 1.46
CA LYS A 74 -3.36 3.46 1.27
C LYS A 74 -3.04 2.68 0.02
N VAL A 75 -2.87 1.37 0.18
CA VAL A 75 -2.70 0.44 -0.93
C VAL A 75 -4.03 -0.26 -1.17
N ARG A 76 -4.51 -0.26 -2.41
CA ARG A 76 -5.71 -0.97 -2.86
C ARG A 76 -5.34 -1.93 -3.97
N GLY A 77 -5.97 -3.09 -4.00
CA GLY A 77 -5.82 -4.01 -5.12
C GLY A 77 -6.56 -5.31 -4.89
N TYR A 78 -6.41 -6.24 -5.84
CA TYR A 78 -6.93 -7.59 -5.70
C TYR A 78 -5.94 -8.41 -4.90
N ARG A 79 -6.35 -8.98 -3.75
CA ARG A 79 -5.43 -9.81 -2.95
C ARG A 79 -4.93 -11.00 -3.77
N LYS A 80 -3.62 -11.22 -3.78
CA LYS A 80 -3.05 -12.47 -4.29
C LYS A 80 -3.51 -13.60 -3.37
N GLN A 81 -4.18 -14.61 -3.91
CA GLN A 81 -4.47 -15.83 -3.15
C GLN A 81 -3.13 -16.54 -2.89
N GLN A 82 -2.75 -16.70 -1.63
CA GLN A 82 -1.67 -17.63 -1.27
C GLN A 82 -2.18 -19.04 -1.50
N ILE A 83 -1.58 -19.74 -2.46
CA ILE A 83 -1.75 -21.19 -2.70
C ILE A 83 -0.85 -21.92 -1.71
#